data_AF-N9E989-F1
#
_entry.id   AF-N9E989-F1
#
_cell.length_a   1.000
_cell.length_b   1.000
_cell.length_c   1.000
_cell.angle_alpha   90.00
_cell.angle_beta   90.00
_cell.angle_gamma   90.00
#
_symmetry.space_group_name_H-M   'P 1'
#
loop_
_entity.id
_entity.type
_entity.pdbx_description
1 polymer ?
#
loop_
_entity_poly.entity_id
_entity_poly.type
_entity_poly.pdbx_seq_one_letter_code
_entity_poly.pdbx_strand_id
1 'polypeptide(L)'
;MSALIDHLQQNYSGNVWVVGGTQLQNTLIEQNLINQLDVFIMPVLLGSGIPLFPRFNTTERQLKSLQAEMIENKIIKQSYVF
;
A
#
# COMPACT_ATOMS: atom_id res chain seq x y z
N MET A 1 -12.67 5.72 10.54
CA MET A 1 -12.09 4.53 9.87
C MET A 1 -13.01 3.33 10.01
N SER A 2 -13.39 2.94 11.24
CA SER A 2 -14.32 1.81 11.49
C SER A 2 -15.57 1.83 10.60
N ALA A 3 -16.31 2.94 10.55
CA ALA A 3 -17.53 3.03 9.73
C ALA A 3 -17.31 2.74 8.23
N LEU A 4 -16.14 3.10 7.67
CA LEU A 4 -15.80 2.78 6.28
C LEU A 4 -15.51 1.29 6.11
N ILE A 5 -14.74 0.71 7.03
CA ILE A 5 -14.41 -0.71 7.01
C ILE A 5 -15.66 -1.56 7.21
N ASP A 6 -16.50 -1.22 8.17
CA ASP A 6 -17.78 -1.89 8.44
C ASP A 6 -18.68 -1.82 7.20
N HIS A 7 -18.78 -0.65 6.56
CA HIS A 7 -19.54 -0.49 5.33
C HIS A 7 -19.00 -1.40 4.20
N LEU A 8 -17.68 -1.43 3.99
CA LEU A 8 -17.07 -2.26 2.96
C LEU A 8 -17.26 -3.76 3.23
N GLN A 9 -17.07 -4.20 4.47
CA GLN A 9 -17.24 -5.59 4.88
C GLN A 9 -18.70 -6.07 4.76
N GLN A 10 -19.67 -5.19 4.99
CA GLN A 10 -21.09 -5.52 4.89
C GLN A 10 -21.62 -5.52 3.46
N ASN A 11 -21.10 -4.63 2.60
CA ASN A 11 -21.68 -4.35 1.30
C ASN A 11 -20.86 -4.90 0.12
N TYR A 12 -19.65 -5.41 0.36
CA TYR A 12 -18.76 -5.88 -0.70
C TYR A 12 -18.03 -7.17 -0.31
N SER A 13 -17.96 -8.12 -1.25
CA SER A 13 -17.33 -9.44 -1.05
C SER A 13 -16.05 -9.66 -1.87
N GLY A 14 -15.59 -8.64 -2.59
CA GLY A 14 -14.39 -8.69 -3.42
C GLY A 14 -13.21 -7.91 -2.86
N ASN A 15 -12.15 -7.82 -3.65
CA ASN A 15 -10.99 -6.99 -3.33
C ASN A 15 -11.36 -5.51 -3.37
N VAL A 16 -10.93 -4.78 -2.35
CA VAL A 16 -11.05 -3.32 -2.30
C VAL A 16 -9.70 -2.71 -2.63
N TRP A 17 -9.68 -1.84 -3.63
CA TRP A 17 -8.47 -1.08 -3.96
C TRP A 17 -8.48 0.29 -3.28
N VAL A 18 -7.46 0.54 -2.48
CA VAL A 18 -7.22 1.83 -1.83
C VAL A 18 -6.49 2.74 -2.82
N VAL A 19 -7.18 3.72 -3.39
CA VAL A 19 -6.58 4.68 -4.33
C VAL A 19 -5.60 5.64 -3.64
N GLY A 20 -5.81 5.92 -2.34
CA GLY A 20 -4.99 6.83 -1.53
C GLY A 20 -5.79 8.02 -0.99
N GLY A 21 -5.17 9.09 -0.51
CA GLY A 21 -3.73 9.40 -0.52
C GLY A 21 -2.93 8.81 0.66
N THR A 22 -1.73 9.34 0.88
CA THR A 22 -0.73 8.81 1.82
C THR A 22 -1.23 8.66 3.25
N GLN A 23 -2.10 9.55 3.72
CA GLN A 23 -2.69 9.44 5.06
C GLN A 23 -3.59 8.21 5.19
N LEU A 24 -4.48 7.98 4.21
CA LEU A 24 -5.43 6.85 4.23
C LEU A 24 -4.69 5.51 4.21
N GLN A 25 -3.73 5.34 3.30
CA GLN A 25 -2.95 4.10 3.21
C GLN A 25 -2.21 3.81 4.52
N ASN A 26 -1.61 4.82 5.17
CA ASN A 26 -0.83 4.59 6.37
C ASN A 26 -1.71 4.21 7.55
N THR A 27 -2.87 4.87 7.70
CA THR A 27 -3.83 4.48 8.74
C THR A 27 -4.27 3.03 8.57
N LEU A 28 -4.48 2.56 7.34
CA LEU A 28 -4.82 1.16 7.07
C LEU A 28 -3.65 0.21 7.35
N ILE A 29 -2.41 0.60 7.03
CA ILE A 29 -1.20 -0.17 7.36
C ILE A 29 -1.03 -0.31 8.88
N GLU A 30 -1.16 0.80 9.63
CA GLU A 30 -1.07 0.84 11.09
C GLU A 30 -2.15 -0.03 11.77
N GLN A 31 -3.34 -0.11 11.18
CA GLN A 31 -4.45 -0.92 11.68
C GLN A 31 -4.43 -2.37 11.17
N ASN A 32 -3.41 -2.78 10.42
CA ASN A 32 -3.29 -4.12 9.84
C ASN A 32 -4.42 -4.49 8.86
N LEU A 33 -4.94 -3.49 8.13
CA LEU A 33 -6.07 -3.61 7.21
C LEU A 33 -5.66 -3.69 5.73
N ILE A 34 -4.36 -3.64 5.42
CA ILE A 34 -3.83 -3.88 4.07
C ILE A 34 -3.31 -5.31 3.99
N ASN A 35 -3.81 -6.08 3.04
CA ASN A 35 -3.33 -7.44 2.77
C ASN A 35 -2.20 -7.49 1.75
N GLN A 36 -2.24 -6.59 0.76
CA GLN A 36 -1.26 -6.51 -0.32
C GLN A 36 -0.96 -5.06 -0.66
N LEU A 37 0.31 -4.78 -0.97
CA LEU A 37 0.78 -3.47 -1.42
C LEU A 37 1.63 -3.64 -2.68
N ASP A 38 1.18 -3.03 -3.76
CA ASP A 38 1.92 -2.96 -5.02
C ASP A 38 2.58 -1.57 -5.13
N VAL A 39 3.91 -1.54 -5.11
CA VAL A 39 4.73 -0.33 -5.23
C VAL A 39 5.39 -0.29 -6.61
N PHE A 40 5.16 0.80 -7.34
CA PHE A 40 5.76 1.04 -8.64
C PHE A 40 6.91 2.02 -8.52
N ILE A 41 8.13 1.55 -8.79
CA ILE A 41 9.34 2.35 -8.76
C ILE A 41 9.59 2.88 -10.17
N MET A 42 9.43 4.19 -10.33
CA MET A 42 9.63 4.89 -11.59
C MET A 42 11.11 5.30 -11.75
N PRO A 43 11.71 5.21 -12.95
CA PRO A 43 13.10 5.58 -13.19
C PRO A 43 13.26 7.11 -13.33
N VAL A 44 12.86 7.85 -12.29
CA VAL A 44 12.90 9.31 -12.24
C VAL A 44 13.42 9.78 -10.88
N LEU A 45 14.29 10.78 -10.89
CA LEU A 45 14.73 11.49 -9.69
C LEU A 45 13.84 12.73 -9.52
N LEU A 46 12.87 12.66 -8.61
CA LEU A 46 11.87 13.73 -8.46
C LEU A 46 12.40 14.96 -7.71
N GLY A 47 13.47 14.82 -6.93
CA GLY A 47 14.05 15.88 -6.10
C GLY A 47 13.24 16.21 -4.85
N SER A 48 11.95 16.51 -4.98
CA SER A 48 11.03 16.79 -3.86
C SER A 48 9.60 16.31 -4.16
N GLY A 49 8.77 16.13 -3.14
CA GLY A 49 7.38 15.69 -3.33
C GLY A 49 6.76 15.18 -2.03
N ILE A 50 5.61 14.51 -2.17
CA ILE A 50 4.92 13.86 -1.05
C ILE A 50 5.47 12.44 -0.90
N PRO A 51 6.11 12.08 0.25
CA PRO A 51 6.58 10.73 0.47
C PRO A 51 5.41 9.75 0.50
N LEU A 52 5.52 8.63 -0.23
CA LEU A 52 4.52 7.56 -0.21
C LEU A 52 4.36 6.98 1.21
N PHE A 53 5.48 6.83 1.91
CA PHE A 53 5.58 6.36 3.29
C PHE A 53 6.21 7.47 4.15
N PRO A 54 5.43 8.43 4.68
CA PRO A 54 5.90 9.31 5.75
C PRO A 54 6.22 8.49 7.01
N ARG A 55 6.80 9.13 8.03
CA ARG A 55 7.01 8.47 9.33
C ARG A 55 5.64 8.12 9.94
N PHE A 56 5.39 6.84 10.20
CA PHE A 56 4.17 6.34 10.84
C PHE A 56 4.51 5.35 11.96
N ASN A 57 3.61 5.20 12.93
CA ASN A 57 3.85 4.44 14.15
C ASN A 57 3.40 2.99 13.94
N THR A 58 4.24 2.20 13.29
CA THR A 58 4.03 0.75 13.17
C THR A 58 5.07 -0.01 13.98
N THR A 59 4.68 -1.15 14.53
CA THR A 59 5.63 -2.15 15.03
C THR A 59 6.26 -2.87 13.85
N GLU A 60 7.50 -3.33 14.02
CA GLU A 60 8.14 -4.21 13.04
C GLU A 60 7.28 -5.45 12.83
N ARG A 61 7.04 -5.80 11.56
CA ARG A 61 6.28 -6.98 11.18
C ARG A 61 6.91 -7.62 9.95
N GLN A 62 7.01 -8.93 9.99
CA GLN A 62 7.49 -9.70 8.84
C GLN A 62 6.38 -9.78 7.79
N LEU A 63 6.75 -9.49 6.54
CA LEU A 63 5.88 -9.69 5.39
C LEU A 63 5.90 -11.17 4.98
N LYS A 64 4.77 -11.68 4.49
CA LYS A 64 4.64 -13.07 4.06
C LYS A 64 5.43 -13.34 2.79
N SER A 65 5.44 -12.40 1.85
CA SER A 65 6.19 -12.54 0.60
C SER A 65 6.48 -11.19 -0.06
N LEU A 66 7.46 -11.22 -0.96
CA LEU A 66 7.81 -10.15 -1.88
C LEU A 66 8.01 -10.76 -3.27
N GLN A 67 7.37 -10.19 -4.27
CA GLN A 67 7.64 -10.43 -5.67
C GLN A 67 8.03 -9.12 -6.36
N ALA A 68 8.99 -9.18 -7.28
CA ALA A 68 9.36 -8.05 -8.12
C ALA A 68 9.28 -8.43 -9.59
N GLU A 69 8.68 -7.58 -10.41
CA GLU A 69 8.66 -7.71 -11.86
C GLU A 69 9.10 -6.42 -12.53
N MET A 70 9.71 -6.55 -13.71
CA MET A 70 10.14 -5.42 -14.52
C MET A 70 9.15 -5.21 -15.66
N ILE A 71 8.59 -4.01 -15.75
CA ILE A 71 7.64 -3.59 -16.77
C ILE A 71 8.38 -2.70 -17.77
N GLU A 72 8.27 -3.05 -19.06
CA GLU A 72 8.89 -2.32 -20.19
C GLU A 72 10.39 -2.02 -20.02
N ASN A 73 11.12 -2.88 -19.30
CA ASN A 73 12.53 -2.72 -18.96
C ASN A 73 12.86 -1.40 -18.24
N LYS A 74 11.89 -0.77 -17.55
CA LYS A 74 12.04 0.57 -16.96
C LYS A 74 11.45 0.70 -15.57
N ILE A 75 10.27 0.13 -15.35
CA ILE A 75 9.53 0.26 -14.10
C ILE A 75 9.68 -1.04 -13.32
N ILE A 76 9.98 -0.95 -12.03
CA ILE A 76 9.95 -2.12 -11.15
C ILE A 76 8.65 -2.08 -10.37
N LYS A 77 7.82 -3.11 -10.51
CA LYS A 77 6.67 -3.33 -9.63
C LYS A 77 7.10 -4.30 -8.53
N GLN A 78 7.00 -3.86 -7.28
CA GLN A 78 7.19 -4.69 -6.10
C GLN A 78 5.84 -4.97 -5.47
N SER A 79 5.48 -6.25 -5.33
CA SER A 79 4.23 -6.69 -4.70
C SER A 79 4.56 -7.33 -3.36
N TYR A 80 4.05 -6.74 -2.29
CA TYR A 80 4.25 -7.17 -0.90
C TYR A 80 2.96 -7.76 -0.36
N VAL A 81 3.06 -8.92 0.31
CA VAL A 81 1.94 -9.52 1.04
C VAL A 81 2.21 -9.43 2.54
N PHE A 82 1.28 -8.82 3.28
CA PHE A 82 1.33 -8.67 4.75
C PHE A 82 0.83 -9.93 5.47
#